data_AF-A0A821KCY2-F1
#
_entry.id   AF-A0A821KCY2-F1
#
_cell.length_a   1.000
_cell.length_b   1.000
_cell.length_c   1.000
_cell.angle_alpha   90.00
_cell.angle_beta   90.00
_cell.angle_gamma   90.00
#
_symmetry.space_group_name_H-M   'P 1'
#
loop_
_entity.id
_entity.type
_entity.pdbx_description
1 polymer ?
#
loop_
_entity_poly.entity_id
_entity_poly.type
_entity_poly.pdbx_seq_one_letter_code
_entity_poly.pdbx_strand_id
1 'polypeptide(L)' 'MVLSENPFHEILNKVIQLLNRRRGKKLILLRQYNKMLPNRDKYELAHLYFNPKTHK' A
#
# COMPACT_ATOMS: atom_id res chain seq x y z
N MET A 1 9.92 -15.99 17.27
CA MET A 1 10.06 -14.70 16.54
C MET A 1 8.79 -14.50 15.73
N VAL A 2 8.00 -13.49 16.08
CA VAL A 2 6.70 -13.20 15.46
C VAL A 2 6.96 -12.52 14.11
N LEU A 3 6.79 -13.25 13.01
CA LEU A 3 6.84 -12.74 11.63
C LEU A 3 5.43 -12.34 11.15
N SER A 4 4.54 -11.85 12.02
CA SER A 4 3.12 -11.71 11.66
C SER A 4 2.71 -10.36 11.10
N GLU A 5 3.58 -9.35 11.10
CA GLU A 5 3.21 -8.01 10.64
C GLU A 5 3.99 -7.62 9.38
N ASN A 6 3.26 -7.50 8.28
CA ASN A 6 3.78 -6.95 7.02
C ASN A 6 4.24 -5.50 7.27
N PRO A 7 5.53 -5.18 7.14
CA PRO A 7 6.06 -3.84 7.45
C PRO A 7 5.51 -2.76 6.51
N PHE A 8 4.93 -3.15 5.38
CA PHE A 8 4.32 -2.24 4.42
C PHE A 8 2.84 -1.95 4.74
N HIS A 9 2.24 -2.63 5.72
CA HIS A 9 0.83 -2.45 6.05
C HIS A 9 0.52 -1.02 6.54
N GLU A 10 1.40 -0.45 7.36
CA GLU A 10 1.27 0.92 7.84
C GLU A 10 1.35 1.93 6.68
N ILE A 11 2.32 1.75 5.78
CA ILE A 11 2.52 2.61 4.61
C ILE A 11 1.32 2.51 3.68
N LEU A 12 0.84 1.29 3.41
CA LEU A 12 -0.34 1.02 2.61
C LEU A 12 -1.58 1.75 3.16
N ASN A 13 -1.79 1.69 4.47
CA ASN A 13 -2.90 2.38 5.12
C ASN A 13 -2.77 3.91 4.99
N LYS A 14 -1.57 4.48 5.17
CA LYS A 14 -1.32 5.91 4.97
C LYS A 14 -1.62 6.36 3.53
N VAL A 15 -1.24 5.56 2.53
CA VAL A 15 -1.53 5.85 1.12
C VAL A 15 -3.04 5.85 0.85
N ILE A 16 -3.77 4.84 1.33
CA ILE A 16 -5.23 4.76 1.18
C ILE A 16 -5.92 5.96 1.84
N GLN A 17 -5.51 6.32 3.07
CA GLN A 17 -6.04 7.48 3.78
C GLN A 17 -5.80 8.79 3.01
N LEU A 18 -4.61 8.97 2.44
CA LEU A 18 -4.28 10.13 1.63
C LEU A 18 -5.18 10.23 0.39
N LEU A 19 -5.33 9.13 -0.35
CA LEU A 19 -6.18 9.09 -1.55
C LEU A 19 -7.64 9.38 -1.22
N ASN A 20 -8.17 8.81 -0.12
CA ASN A 20 -9.52 9.09 0.37
C ASN A 20 -9.70 10.58 0.70
N ARG A 21 -8.74 11.18 1.41
CA ARG A 21 -8.79 12.61 1.76
C ARG A 21 -8.77 13.50 0.52
N ARG A 22 -7.93 13.17 -0.47
CA ARG A 22 -7.86 13.91 -1.75
C ARG A 22 -9.16 13.77 -2.53
N ARG A 23 -9.76 12.57 -2.55
CA ARG A 23 -11.04 12.30 -3.22
C ARG A 23 -12.20 13.05 -2.55
N GLY A 24 -12.27 13.04 -1.23
CA GLY A 24 -13.28 13.78 -0.46
C GLY A 24 -13.22 15.29 -0.70
N LYS A 25 -12.02 15.83 -0.92
CA LYS A 25 -11.81 17.24 -1.31
C LYS A 25 -11.97 17.50 -2.82
N LYS A 26 -12.37 16.51 -3.63
CA LYS A 26 -12.47 16.57 -5.10
C LYS A 26 -11.16 17.02 -5.80
N LEU A 27 -10.01 16.81 -5.16
CA LEU A 27 -8.69 17.17 -5.70
C LEU A 27 -8.18 16.16 -6.73
N ILE A 28 -8.81 14.99 -6.82
CA ILE A 28 -8.52 13.95 -7.80
C ILE A 28 -9.82 13.40 -8.39
N LEU A 29 -9.75 13.05 -9.67
CA LEU A 29 -10.87 12.44 -10.39
C LEU A 29 -11.07 10.99 -9.92
N LEU A 30 -12.30 10.49 -10.02
CA LEU A 30 -12.62 9.10 -9.67
C LEU A 30 -11.77 8.11 -10.47
N ARG A 31 -11.54 8.37 -11.77
CA ARG A 31 -10.69 7.54 -12.62
C ARG A 31 -9.23 7.50 -12.14
N GLN A 32 -8.70 8.62 -11.65
CA GLN A 32 -7.33 8.68 -11.12
C GLN A 32 -7.25 7.93 -9.79
N TYR A 33 -8.22 8.15 -8.90
CA TYR A 33 -8.33 7.42 -7.63
C TYR A 33 -8.35 5.90 -7.86
N ASN A 34 -9.21 5.40 -8.76
CA ASN A 34 -9.32 3.96 -9.04
C ASN A 34 -8.03 3.36 -9.62
N LYS A 35 -7.25 4.15 -10.39
CA LYS A 35 -5.96 3.70 -10.92
C LYS A 35 -4.84 3.69 -9.87
N MET A 36 -4.91 4.60 -8.89
CA MET A 36 -3.88 4.77 -7.86
C MET A 36 -4.15 3.95 -6.60
N LEU A 37 -5.40 3.52 -6.39
CA LEU A 37 -5.78 2.77 -5.19
C LEU A 37 -5.03 1.42 -5.18
N PRO A 38 -4.18 1.18 -4.17
CA PRO A 38 -3.40 -0.04 -4.09
C PRO A 38 -4.31 -1.26 -3.83
N ASN A 39 -4.10 -2.35 -4.59
CA ASN A 39 -4.81 -3.61 -4.39
C ASN A 39 -4.20 -4.38 -3.22
N ARG A 40 -4.90 -4.40 -2.07
CA ARG A 40 -4.45 -5.02 -0.81
C ARG A 40 -3.97 -6.45 -0.97
N ASP A 41 -4.68 -7.27 -1.74
CA ASP A 41 -4.38 -8.70 -1.94
C ASP A 41 -3.03 -8.91 -2.65
N LYS A 42 -2.60 -7.95 -3.48
CA LYS A 42 -1.30 -8.01 -4.17
C LYS A 42 -0.13 -7.55 -3.29
N TYR A 43 -0.36 -6.71 -2.29
CA TYR A 43 0.71 -6.23 -1.39
C TYR A 43 1.04 -7.21 -0.27
N GLU A 44 0.09 -8.06 0.12
CA GLU A 44 0.37 -9.21 0.99
C GLU A 44 1.27 -10.24 0.32
N LEU A 45 1.35 -10.30 -1.01
CA LEU A 45 2.33 -11.16 -1.68
C LEU A 45 3.70 -10.48 -1.75
N ALA A 46 3.77 -9.18 -2.07
CA ALA A 46 5.03 -8.48 -2.33
C ALA A 46 6.01 -8.49 -1.14
N HIS A 47 5.51 -8.39 0.10
CA HIS A 47 6.37 -8.40 1.29
C HIS A 47 7.03 -9.76 1.57
N LEU A 48 6.47 -10.86 1.04
CA LEU A 48 7.07 -12.19 1.10
C LEU A 48 8.24 -12.35 0.13
N TYR A 49 8.24 -11.60 -0.98
CA TYR A 49 9.28 -11.64 -2.02
C TYR A 49 10.35 -10.55 -1.84
N PHE A 50 10.04 -9.46 -1.15
CA PHE A 50 11.01 -8.47 -0.66
C PHE A 50 11.70 -8.97 0.61
N ASN A 51 12.29 -10.17 0.54
CA ASN A 51 13.34 -10.52 1.49
C ASN A 51 14.61 -9.86 0.92
N PRO A 52 15.15 -8.78 1.53
CA PRO A 52 16.38 -8.21 1.05
C PRO A 52 17.41 -9.34 1.14
N LYS A 53 17.79 -9.93 0.00
CA LYS A 53 18.92 -10.83 -0.03
C LYS A 53 20.07 -9.97 0.47
N THR A 54 20.51 -10.22 1.70
CA THR A 54 21.77 -9.71 2.20
C THR A 54 22.81 -10.19 1.21
N HIS A 55 23.23 -9.29 0.31
CA HIS A 55 24.41 -9.52 -0.50
C HIS A 55 25.54 -9.75 0.52
N LYS A 56 26.02 -10.99 0.59
CA LYS A 56 27.21 -11.38 1.35
C LYS A 56 28.44 -10.86 0.65
#